data_AF-A0A292YC49-F1
#
_entry.id   AF-A0A292YC49-F1
#
_cell.length_a   1.000
_cell.length_b   1.000
_cell.length_c   1.000
_cell.angle_alpha   90.00
_cell.angle_beta   90.00
_cell.angle_gamma   90.00
#
_symmetry.space_group_name_H-M   'P 1'
#
loop_
_entity.id
_entity.type
_entity.pdbx_description
1 polymer ?
#
loop_
_entity_poly.entity_id
_entity_poly.type
_entity_poly.pdbx_seq_one_letter_code
_entity_poly.pdbx_strand_id
1 'polypeptide(L)'
;MVIIAFTFSVIPKIIEVSNKSLEFSKKEDAIFNMMSKAMDISLKEYDEENTKYDDILLTGNSNVLECNISTNYRTGGFKGGRNCINHIMESDIGSDSNEPPFDDVDDYNGYNEKVKNGHTTYDIHVTAGYTDEWNSYNNDNLNFIFTNRSNNTKTNIKRIEIKVSQKNHIISSVKYYSANIGHIKIGSVLW
;
A
#
# COMPACT_ATOMS: atom_id res chain seq x y z
N MET A 1 18.61 38.58 43.51
CA MET A 1 18.78 38.63 42.04
C MET A 1 18.93 37.25 41.38
N VAL A 2 19.46 36.23 42.07
CA VAL A 2 19.66 34.87 41.53
C VAL A 2 18.34 34.16 41.17
N ILE A 3 17.32 34.25 42.04
CA ILE A 3 16.00 33.61 41.81
C ILE A 3 15.33 34.13 40.54
N ILE A 4 15.41 35.44 40.31
CA ILE A 4 14.83 36.11 39.14
C ILE A 4 15.55 35.64 37.85
N ALA A 5 16.90 35.58 37.87
CA ALA A 5 17.68 35.07 36.74
C ALA A 5 17.40 33.59 36.43
N PHE A 6 17.13 32.77 37.46
CA PHE A 6 16.75 31.37 37.30
C PHE A 6 15.35 31.24 36.68
N THR A 7 14.38 32.03 37.14
CA THR A 7 13.03 32.02 36.54
C THR A 7 13.02 32.47 35.08
N PHE A 8 13.81 33.49 34.73
CA PHE A 8 13.88 33.98 33.34
C PHE A 8 14.65 33.05 32.38
N SER A 9 15.48 32.15 32.89
CA SER A 9 16.21 31.18 32.06
C SER A 9 15.52 29.81 31.98
N VAL A 10 14.83 29.40 33.03
CA VAL A 10 14.19 28.07 33.12
C VAL A 10 12.82 28.04 32.45
N ILE A 11 11.99 29.06 32.63
CA ILE A 11 10.62 29.09 32.05
C ILE A 11 10.67 28.97 30.51
N PRO A 12 11.48 29.76 29.78
CA PRO A 12 11.57 29.62 28.32
C PRO A 12 12.04 28.24 27.87
N LYS A 13 13.02 27.64 28.58
CA LYS A 13 13.50 26.29 28.28
C LYS A 13 12.43 25.22 28.50
N ILE A 14 11.65 25.32 29.57
CA ILE A 14 10.52 24.40 29.82
C ILE A 14 9.48 24.51 28.71
N ILE A 15 9.16 25.73 28.26
CA ILE A 15 8.22 25.95 27.15
C ILE A 15 8.77 25.35 25.85
N GLU A 16 10.05 25.56 25.55
CA GLU A 16 10.69 25.00 24.35
C GLU A 16 10.65 23.47 24.36
N VAL A 17 11.02 22.84 25.48
CA VAL A 17 10.98 21.37 25.63
C VAL A 17 9.54 20.85 25.52
N SER A 18 8.58 21.54 26.14
CA SER A 18 7.15 21.18 26.03
C SER A 18 6.66 21.27 24.60
N ASN A 19 7.03 22.31 23.85
CA ASN A 19 6.66 22.47 22.45
C ASN A 19 7.25 21.36 21.58
N LYS A 20 8.52 20.98 21.79
CA LYS A 20 9.15 19.86 21.08
C LYS A 20 8.46 18.53 21.39
N SER A 21 8.08 18.31 22.66
CA SER A 21 7.34 17.10 23.07
C SER A 21 5.97 17.02 22.41
N LEU A 22 5.24 18.15 22.33
CA LEU A 22 3.95 18.22 21.63
C LEU A 22 4.10 17.96 20.14
N GLU A 23 5.14 18.51 19.50
CA GLU A 23 5.41 18.25 18.08
C GLU A 23 5.74 16.78 17.82
N PHE A 24 6.52 16.15 18.69
CA PHE A 24 6.83 14.72 18.60
C PHE A 24 5.57 13.85 18.68
N SER A 25 4.72 14.09 19.68
CA SER A 25 3.45 13.36 19.85
C SER A 25 2.53 13.50 18.63
N LYS A 26 2.48 14.68 17.99
CA LYS A 26 1.72 14.90 16.75
C LYS A 26 2.24 14.06 15.59
N LYS A 27 3.56 13.94 15.46
CA LYS A 27 4.20 13.13 14.41
C LYS A 27 3.95 11.64 14.65
N GLU A 28 4.00 11.20 15.90
CA GLU A 28 3.72 9.81 16.27
C GLU A 28 2.28 9.39 15.91
N ASP A 29 1.28 10.20 16.28
CA ASP A 29 -0.14 9.98 15.92
C ASP A 29 -0.34 9.93 14.40
N ALA A 30 0.28 10.87 13.67
CA ALA A 30 0.24 10.92 12.21
C ALA A 30 0.87 9.65 11.56
N ILE A 31 2.02 9.21 12.07
CA ILE A 31 2.70 8.00 11.58
C ILE A 31 1.88 6.74 11.92
N PHE A 32 1.29 6.67 13.10
CA PHE A 32 0.47 5.54 13.50
C PHE A 32 -0.76 5.38 12.59
N ASN A 33 -1.48 6.47 12.34
CA ASN A 33 -2.63 6.45 11.43
C ASN A 33 -2.22 6.12 9.98
N MET A 34 -1.08 6.65 9.52
CA MET A 34 -0.51 6.29 8.23
C MET A 34 -0.23 4.78 8.13
N MET A 35 0.41 4.19 9.15
CA MET A 35 0.70 2.76 9.18
C MET A 35 -0.57 1.91 9.30
N SER A 36 -1.55 2.34 10.08
CA SER A 36 -2.85 1.67 10.15
C SER A 36 -3.54 1.64 8.79
N LYS A 37 -3.50 2.75 8.04
CA LYS A 37 -4.03 2.81 6.68
C LYS A 37 -3.21 1.94 5.72
N ALA A 38 -1.88 1.90 5.86
CA ALA A 38 -1.04 1.01 5.06
C ALA A 38 -1.40 -0.46 5.27
N MET A 39 -1.62 -0.86 6.51
CA MET A 39 -2.06 -2.23 6.85
C MET A 39 -3.45 -2.53 6.29
N ASP A 40 -4.41 -1.62 6.47
CA ASP A 40 -5.77 -1.73 5.91
C ASP A 40 -5.74 -2.01 4.41
N ILE A 41 -5.04 -1.16 3.64
CA ILE A 41 -4.93 -1.33 2.17
C ILE A 41 -4.16 -2.60 1.81
N SER A 42 -3.12 -2.97 2.56
CA SER A 42 -2.32 -4.18 2.25
C SER A 42 -3.09 -5.49 2.40
N LEU A 43 -4.24 -5.46 3.08
CA LEU A 43 -5.13 -6.60 3.26
C LEU A 43 -6.29 -6.63 2.26
N LYS A 44 -6.39 -5.62 1.39
CA LYS A 44 -7.37 -5.55 0.31
C LYS A 44 -6.95 -6.41 -0.87
N GLU A 45 -7.93 -6.69 -1.72
CA GLU A 45 -7.66 -7.44 -2.94
C GLU A 45 -6.76 -6.63 -3.88
N TYR A 46 -6.01 -7.32 -4.73
CA TYR A 46 -5.05 -6.65 -5.61
C TYR A 46 -5.71 -5.73 -6.65
N ASP A 47 -6.93 -6.06 -7.09
CA ASP A 47 -7.64 -5.49 -8.23
C ASP A 47 -9.13 -5.85 -8.16
N GLU A 48 -9.98 -5.08 -8.83
CA GLU A 48 -11.43 -5.31 -8.87
C GLU A 48 -11.78 -6.73 -9.32
N GLU A 49 -11.04 -7.27 -10.28
CA GLU A 49 -11.32 -8.62 -10.78
C GLU A 49 -10.93 -9.70 -9.76
N ASN A 50 -10.02 -9.39 -8.84
CA ASN A 50 -9.68 -10.30 -7.73
C ASN A 50 -10.74 -10.35 -6.63
N THR A 51 -11.68 -9.41 -6.58
CA THR A 51 -12.87 -9.50 -5.71
C THR A 51 -13.85 -10.59 -6.17
N LYS A 52 -13.82 -10.93 -7.47
CA LYS A 52 -14.74 -11.87 -8.12
C LYS A 52 -14.06 -13.21 -8.47
N TYR A 53 -12.80 -13.16 -8.89
CA TYR A 53 -12.05 -14.29 -9.43
C TYR A 53 -10.72 -14.49 -8.72
N ASP A 54 -10.27 -15.74 -8.60
CA ASP A 54 -8.98 -16.06 -7.97
C ASP A 54 -7.82 -16.06 -8.98
N ASP A 55 -8.03 -15.45 -10.13
CA ASP A 55 -7.14 -15.50 -11.27
C ASP A 55 -5.88 -14.65 -11.04
N ILE A 56 -4.77 -15.12 -11.62
CA ILE A 56 -3.63 -14.26 -11.91
C ILE A 56 -4.03 -13.40 -13.11
N LEU A 57 -4.17 -12.10 -12.87
CA LEU A 57 -4.82 -11.18 -13.81
C LEU A 57 -3.91 -10.67 -14.95
N LEU A 58 -2.63 -11.02 -14.94
CA LEU A 58 -1.69 -10.65 -16.01
C LEU A 58 -0.95 -11.89 -16.49
N THR A 59 -1.36 -12.40 -17.65
CA THR A 59 -0.82 -13.60 -18.30
C THR A 59 -0.42 -13.30 -19.75
N GLY A 60 0.49 -14.09 -20.32
CA GLY A 60 0.97 -13.95 -21.70
C GLY A 60 2.30 -13.20 -21.86
N ASN A 61 3.05 -12.98 -20.77
CA ASN A 61 4.32 -12.24 -20.75
C ASN A 61 5.56 -13.17 -20.71
N SER A 62 5.38 -14.49 -20.84
CA SER A 62 6.47 -15.49 -20.89
C SER A 62 7.39 -15.43 -19.67
N ASN A 63 6.82 -15.41 -18.46
CA ASN A 63 7.55 -15.27 -17.20
C ASN A 63 7.34 -16.48 -16.24
N VAL A 64 7.95 -16.50 -15.06
CA VAL A 64 7.79 -17.62 -14.08
C VAL A 64 6.46 -17.56 -13.31
N LEU A 65 5.79 -16.41 -13.34
CA LEU A 65 4.42 -16.28 -12.83
C LEU A 65 3.38 -16.65 -13.87
N GLU A 66 3.82 -17.03 -15.08
CA GLU A 66 2.96 -17.30 -16.21
C GLU A 66 2.00 -18.43 -15.92
N CYS A 67 0.82 -18.31 -16.49
CA CYS A 67 -0.16 -19.37 -16.39
C CYS A 67 0.05 -20.42 -17.49
N ASN A 68 0.07 -21.69 -17.08
CA ASN A 68 0.12 -22.81 -18.00
C ASN A 68 -1.26 -23.02 -18.63
N ILE A 69 -1.41 -22.60 -19.89
CA ILE A 69 -2.64 -22.65 -20.69
C ILE A 69 -3.23 -24.08 -20.78
N SER A 70 -2.42 -25.14 -20.69
CA SER A 70 -2.93 -26.52 -20.74
C SER A 70 -3.57 -26.97 -19.43
N THR A 71 -3.18 -26.37 -18.31
CA THR A 71 -3.66 -26.77 -16.97
C THR A 71 -4.48 -25.68 -16.29
N ASN A 72 -4.41 -24.44 -16.78
CA ASN A 72 -4.92 -23.21 -16.18
C ASN A 72 -4.37 -22.90 -14.78
N TYR A 73 -3.20 -23.45 -14.42
CA TYR A 73 -2.51 -23.15 -13.17
C TYR A 73 -1.21 -22.41 -13.43
N ARG A 74 -0.73 -21.66 -12.43
CA ARG A 74 0.60 -21.05 -12.49
C ARG A 74 1.66 -22.08 -12.87
N THR A 75 2.64 -21.69 -13.67
CA THR A 75 3.79 -22.55 -14.01
C THR A 75 4.49 -23.02 -12.73
N GLY A 76 4.68 -24.35 -12.60
CA GLY A 76 5.18 -24.99 -11.38
C GLY A 76 4.17 -25.08 -10.23
N GLY A 77 2.93 -24.67 -10.44
CA GLY A 77 1.82 -24.78 -9.49
C GLY A 77 1.21 -26.18 -9.43
N PHE A 78 0.34 -26.38 -8.45
CA PHE A 78 -0.42 -27.62 -8.25
C PHE A 78 -1.92 -27.35 -8.40
N LYS A 79 -2.69 -28.40 -8.70
CA LYS A 79 -4.15 -28.32 -8.81
C LYS A 79 -4.76 -27.85 -7.49
N GLY A 80 -5.59 -26.81 -7.54
CA GLY A 80 -6.14 -26.13 -6.35
C GLY A 80 -5.26 -25.01 -5.77
N GLY A 81 -4.10 -24.73 -6.39
CA GLY A 81 -3.31 -23.54 -6.11
C GLY A 81 -3.74 -22.33 -6.94
N ARG A 82 -2.82 -21.37 -7.05
CA ARG A 82 -2.97 -20.16 -7.87
C ARG A 82 -3.18 -20.51 -9.34
N ASN A 83 -4.15 -19.87 -9.97
CA ASN A 83 -4.68 -20.29 -11.26
C ASN A 83 -5.03 -19.09 -12.16
N CYS A 84 -5.42 -19.37 -13.41
CA CYS A 84 -5.93 -18.39 -14.37
C CYS A 84 -7.13 -18.96 -15.14
N ILE A 85 -7.99 -19.71 -14.45
CA ILE A 85 -9.02 -20.54 -15.09
C ILE A 85 -10.04 -19.70 -15.87
N ASN A 86 -10.29 -18.48 -15.43
CA ASN A 86 -11.29 -17.60 -16.01
C ASN A 86 -10.73 -16.70 -17.13
N HIS A 87 -9.39 -16.65 -17.28
CA HIS A 87 -8.68 -15.82 -18.26
C HIS A 87 -9.05 -14.33 -18.16
N ILE A 88 -9.21 -13.84 -16.93
CA ILE A 88 -9.52 -12.44 -16.66
C ILE A 88 -8.25 -11.60 -16.64
N MET A 89 -8.34 -10.37 -17.13
CA MET A 89 -7.24 -9.41 -17.19
C MET A 89 -7.42 -8.32 -16.14
N GLU A 90 -6.32 -7.76 -15.64
CA GLU A 90 -6.33 -6.70 -14.62
C GLU A 90 -6.97 -5.39 -15.12
N SER A 91 -7.58 -4.64 -14.20
CA SER A 91 -8.22 -3.35 -14.46
C SER A 91 -7.21 -2.21 -14.65
N ASP A 92 -7.70 -1.04 -15.03
CA ASP A 92 -6.89 0.19 -15.03
C ASP A 92 -6.94 0.81 -13.62
N ILE A 93 -5.89 1.51 -13.18
CA ILE A 93 -5.83 2.04 -11.80
C ILE A 93 -6.88 3.13 -11.60
N GLY A 94 -7.68 2.98 -10.54
CA GLY A 94 -8.43 4.07 -9.94
C GLY A 94 -9.78 3.63 -9.41
N SER A 95 -10.31 4.43 -8.48
CA SER A 95 -11.58 4.18 -7.81
C SER A 95 -12.73 3.94 -8.77
N ASP A 96 -13.48 2.90 -8.44
CA ASP A 96 -14.63 2.48 -9.18
C ASP A 96 -15.85 3.42 -8.98
N SER A 97 -16.85 3.34 -9.85
CA SER A 97 -17.97 4.31 -9.85
C SER A 97 -18.90 4.23 -8.63
N ASN A 98 -18.89 3.11 -7.91
CA ASN A 98 -19.78 2.81 -6.79
C ASN A 98 -19.11 2.96 -5.42
N GLU A 99 -17.95 3.63 -5.38
CA GLU A 99 -17.16 3.76 -4.16
C GLU A 99 -17.47 5.03 -3.38
N PRO A 100 -17.36 5.00 -2.03
CA PRO A 100 -16.98 3.87 -1.17
C PRO A 100 -18.09 2.80 -0.96
N PRO A 101 -17.77 1.56 -0.55
CA PRO A 101 -16.52 1.12 0.10
C PRO A 101 -15.39 0.67 -0.84
N PHE A 102 -14.16 1.09 -0.51
CA PHE A 102 -12.91 0.61 -1.12
C PHE A 102 -12.65 -0.86 -0.77
N ASP A 103 -12.63 -1.72 -1.77
CA ASP A 103 -12.49 -3.17 -1.60
C ASP A 103 -11.24 -3.76 -2.23
N ASP A 104 -10.55 -3.02 -3.09
CA ASP A 104 -9.24 -3.35 -3.61
C ASP A 104 -8.18 -2.25 -3.38
N VAL A 105 -6.95 -2.54 -3.80
CA VAL A 105 -5.78 -1.71 -3.56
C VAL A 105 -5.76 -0.45 -4.43
N ASP A 106 -6.27 -0.51 -5.64
CA ASP A 106 -6.11 0.56 -6.63
C ASP A 106 -7.19 1.64 -6.51
N ASP A 107 -8.31 1.31 -5.87
CA ASP A 107 -9.34 2.24 -5.39
C ASP A 107 -8.79 3.43 -4.60
N TYR A 108 -7.72 3.18 -3.85
CA TYR A 108 -7.09 4.19 -3.01
C TYR A 108 -6.23 5.19 -3.82
N ASN A 109 -6.14 5.05 -5.15
CA ASN A 109 -5.42 6.00 -5.96
C ASN A 109 -6.06 7.40 -5.94
N GLY A 110 -5.33 8.38 -5.41
CA GLY A 110 -5.84 9.74 -5.27
C GLY A 110 -6.68 9.96 -4.01
N TYR A 111 -6.79 8.95 -3.15
CA TYR A 111 -7.45 9.08 -1.85
C TYR A 111 -6.78 10.16 -1.00
N ASN A 112 -7.60 11.01 -0.38
CA ASN A 112 -7.16 12.06 0.51
C ASN A 112 -8.11 12.17 1.71
N GLU A 113 -7.57 12.06 2.92
CA GLU A 113 -8.32 12.19 4.16
C GLU A 113 -7.67 13.21 5.09
N LYS A 114 -8.48 14.14 5.57
CA LYS A 114 -8.07 15.10 6.59
C LYS A 114 -8.45 14.60 7.97
N VAL A 115 -7.46 14.15 8.73
CA VAL A 115 -7.67 13.65 10.08
C VAL A 115 -7.51 14.79 11.08
N LYS A 116 -8.48 14.94 11.98
CA LYS A 116 -8.45 15.93 13.07
C LYS A 116 -8.63 15.21 14.41
N ASN A 117 -7.55 15.11 15.17
CA ASN A 117 -7.56 14.57 16.52
C ASN A 117 -7.16 15.67 17.53
N GLY A 118 -8.16 16.23 18.23
CA GLY A 118 -7.96 17.36 19.14
C GLY A 118 -7.36 18.60 18.45
N HIS A 119 -6.14 18.97 18.84
CA HIS A 119 -5.37 20.10 18.28
C HIS A 119 -4.42 19.70 17.14
N THR A 120 -4.49 18.46 16.70
CA THR A 120 -3.65 17.92 15.64
C THR A 120 -4.49 17.78 14.37
N THR A 121 -3.93 18.23 13.25
CA THR A 121 -4.55 18.09 11.94
C THR A 121 -3.48 17.76 10.92
N TYR A 122 -3.68 16.69 10.18
CA TYR A 122 -2.81 16.25 9.09
C TYR A 122 -3.67 15.62 8.00
N ASP A 123 -3.09 15.53 6.81
CA ASP A 123 -3.73 15.01 5.62
C ASP A 123 -2.99 13.72 5.20
N ILE A 124 -3.72 12.62 5.08
CA ILE A 124 -3.23 11.33 4.57
C ILE A 124 -3.58 11.27 3.09
N HIS A 125 -2.57 11.13 2.24
CA HIS A 125 -2.72 10.98 0.80
C HIS A 125 -2.22 9.61 0.38
N VAL A 126 -3.00 8.90 -0.43
CA VAL A 126 -2.60 7.62 -1.00
C VAL A 126 -2.49 7.75 -2.53
N THR A 127 -1.48 7.09 -3.07
CA THR A 127 -1.30 6.93 -4.51
C THR A 127 -1.02 5.47 -4.79
N ALA A 128 -1.80 4.88 -5.68
CA ALA A 128 -1.56 3.54 -6.19
C ALA A 128 -1.20 3.64 -7.68
N GLY A 129 -0.44 2.67 -8.17
CA GLY A 129 -0.16 2.57 -9.60
C GLY A 129 0.78 1.43 -9.93
N TYR A 130 0.75 1.00 -11.19
CA TYR A 130 1.67 -0.02 -11.68
C TYR A 130 3.12 0.48 -11.64
N THR A 131 4.03 -0.41 -11.26
CA THR A 131 5.47 -0.13 -11.16
C THR A 131 6.28 -1.09 -12.00
N ASP A 132 7.59 -0.85 -12.10
CA ASP A 132 8.46 -1.72 -12.87
C ASP A 132 8.56 -3.12 -12.24
N GLU A 133 8.60 -4.14 -13.09
CA GLU A 133 8.69 -5.54 -12.67
C GLU A 133 10.13 -6.02 -12.46
N TRP A 134 10.27 -7.30 -12.13
CA TRP A 134 11.55 -8.01 -12.08
C TRP A 134 12.33 -7.92 -13.40
N ASN A 135 13.65 -7.74 -13.30
CA ASN A 135 14.55 -7.80 -14.45
C ASN A 135 14.65 -9.19 -15.08
N SER A 136 14.46 -10.25 -14.28
CA SER A 136 14.50 -11.63 -14.75
C SER A 136 13.63 -12.49 -13.84
N TYR A 137 12.75 -13.24 -14.47
CA TYR A 137 11.97 -14.29 -13.84
C TYR A 137 12.69 -15.62 -14.08
N ASN A 138 13.90 -15.81 -13.54
CA ASN A 138 14.58 -17.10 -13.60
C ASN A 138 14.48 -17.80 -12.24
N ASN A 139 14.47 -19.14 -12.25
CA ASN A 139 14.37 -19.94 -11.02
C ASN A 139 15.60 -19.79 -10.10
N ASP A 140 16.67 -19.17 -10.59
CA ASP A 140 17.96 -19.13 -9.90
C ASP A 140 18.12 -17.89 -9.01
N ASN A 141 17.49 -16.75 -9.33
CA ASN A 141 17.59 -15.53 -8.53
C ASN A 141 16.33 -14.65 -8.61
N LEU A 142 15.72 -14.37 -7.46
CA LEU A 142 14.68 -13.35 -7.31
C LEU A 142 15.33 -12.01 -6.95
N ASN A 143 15.48 -11.11 -7.91
CA ASN A 143 15.99 -9.75 -7.67
C ASN A 143 14.90 -8.70 -7.89
N PHE A 144 14.52 -7.98 -6.84
CA PHE A 144 13.50 -6.95 -6.89
C PHE A 144 14.11 -5.59 -7.25
N ILE A 145 13.59 -4.96 -8.30
CA ILE A 145 13.95 -3.58 -8.64
C ILE A 145 12.74 -2.70 -8.37
N PHE A 146 12.76 -2.08 -7.20
CA PHE A 146 11.74 -1.15 -6.79
C PHE A 146 12.06 0.24 -7.36
N THR A 147 11.35 0.64 -8.41
CA THR A 147 11.46 1.99 -8.97
C THR A 147 10.41 2.93 -8.39
N ASN A 148 10.48 4.21 -8.77
CA ASN A 148 9.46 5.20 -8.43
C ASN A 148 8.36 5.29 -9.50
N ARG A 149 8.32 4.39 -10.48
CA ARG A 149 7.22 4.34 -11.46
C ARG A 149 5.92 4.02 -10.75
N SER A 150 4.88 4.77 -11.07
CA SER A 150 3.50 4.60 -10.57
C SER A 150 2.58 5.16 -11.65
N ASN A 151 2.21 4.33 -12.63
CA ASN A 151 1.39 4.73 -13.77
C ASN A 151 0.35 3.67 -14.15
N ASN A 152 -0.39 3.90 -15.24
CA ASN A 152 -1.41 2.98 -15.74
C ASN A 152 -0.87 1.91 -16.70
N THR A 153 0.45 1.72 -16.78
CA THR A 153 0.99 0.63 -17.59
C THR A 153 1.00 -0.65 -16.79
N LYS A 154 0.06 -1.54 -17.11
CA LYS A 154 -0.15 -2.86 -16.55
C LYS A 154 1.13 -3.67 -16.32
N THR A 155 1.31 -4.09 -15.07
CA THR A 155 2.40 -4.95 -14.59
C THR A 155 1.91 -5.77 -13.40
N ASN A 156 2.61 -6.87 -13.09
CA ASN A 156 2.34 -7.76 -11.96
C ASN A 156 2.58 -7.12 -10.58
N ILE A 157 2.95 -5.85 -10.51
CA ILE A 157 3.28 -5.17 -9.27
C ILE A 157 2.62 -3.78 -9.25
N LYS A 158 1.74 -3.57 -8.27
CA LYS A 158 1.22 -2.25 -7.91
C LYS A 158 2.08 -1.68 -6.78
N ARG A 159 2.50 -0.43 -6.91
CA ARG A 159 3.18 0.35 -5.89
C ARG A 159 2.15 1.24 -5.20
N ILE A 160 2.12 1.17 -3.88
CA ILE A 160 1.26 1.99 -3.05
C ILE A 160 2.14 2.90 -2.20
N GLU A 161 1.88 4.19 -2.28
CA GLU A 161 2.57 5.19 -1.48
C GLU A 161 1.55 5.97 -0.64
N ILE A 162 1.79 5.98 0.67
CA ILE A 162 0.98 6.73 1.61
C ILE A 162 1.85 7.83 2.19
N LYS A 163 1.37 9.07 2.08
CA LYS A 163 2.05 10.27 2.57
C LYS A 163 1.18 10.91 3.64
N VAL A 164 1.78 11.21 4.77
CA VAL A 164 1.15 12.06 5.78
C VAL A 164 1.80 13.43 5.76
N SER A 165 0.97 14.46 5.67
CA SER A 165 1.43 15.84 5.53
C SER A 165 0.68 16.78 6.47
N GLN A 166 1.32 17.87 6.86
CA GLN A 166 0.69 18.92 7.65
C GLN A 166 1.10 20.27 7.06
N LYS A 167 0.12 21.11 6.70
CA LYS A 167 0.35 22.42 6.07
C LYS A 167 1.26 22.32 4.83
N ASN A 168 1.01 21.32 3.98
CA ASN A 168 1.80 20.99 2.78
C ASN A 168 3.25 20.54 3.04
N HIS A 169 3.64 20.30 4.30
CA HIS A 169 4.92 19.68 4.62
C HIS A 169 4.74 18.19 4.86
N ILE A 170 5.49 17.35 4.13
CA ILE A 170 5.47 15.89 4.33
C ILE A 170 6.14 15.58 5.66
N ILE A 171 5.38 14.98 6.57
CA ILE A 171 5.90 14.50 7.86
C ILE A 171 6.59 13.15 7.66
N SER A 172 5.92 12.24 6.95
CA SER A 172 6.43 10.90 6.67
C SER A 172 5.76 10.31 5.43
N SER A 173 6.39 9.29 4.86
CA SER A 173 5.80 8.46 3.82
C SER A 173 6.22 7.02 3.96
N VAL A 174 5.32 6.11 3.56
CA VAL A 174 5.60 4.68 3.46
C VAL A 174 5.24 4.22 2.05
N LYS A 175 6.05 3.30 1.53
CA LYS A 175 5.83 2.65 0.24
C LYS A 175 5.78 1.15 0.47
N TYR A 176 4.82 0.49 -0.14
CA TYR A 176 4.80 -0.96 -0.22
C TYR A 176 4.35 -1.38 -1.62
N TYR A 177 4.50 -2.68 -1.89
CA TYR A 177 4.28 -3.27 -3.20
C TYR A 177 3.28 -4.41 -3.04
N SER A 178 2.19 -4.37 -3.79
CA SER A 178 1.23 -5.46 -3.92
C SER A 178 1.52 -6.20 -5.22
N ALA A 179 1.51 -7.53 -5.19
CA ALA A 179 1.90 -8.36 -6.32
C ALA A 179 0.72 -9.20 -6.81
N ASN A 180 0.54 -9.26 -8.13
CA ASN A 180 -0.42 -10.10 -8.82
C ASN A 180 0.02 -11.57 -8.76
N ILE A 181 -0.20 -12.20 -7.62
CA ILE A 181 0.16 -13.60 -7.41
C ILE A 181 -1.06 -14.53 -7.42
N GLY A 182 -2.27 -13.99 -7.63
CA GLY A 182 -3.53 -14.73 -7.54
C GLY A 182 -3.81 -15.30 -6.14
N HIS A 183 -4.99 -15.87 -5.95
CA HIS A 183 -5.42 -16.35 -4.65
C HIS A 183 -5.18 -17.85 -4.48
N ILE A 184 -5.04 -18.28 -3.23
CA ILE A 184 -5.08 -19.70 -2.85
C ILE A 184 -6.38 -19.91 -2.10
N LYS A 185 -7.35 -20.58 -2.72
CA LYS A 185 -8.53 -21.08 -2.02
C LYS A 185 -8.19 -22.43 -1.39
N ILE A 186 -7.83 -22.40 -0.10
CA ILE A 186 -7.77 -23.62 0.70
C ILE A 186 -9.20 -23.99 1.06
N GLY A 187 -9.77 -24.96 0.36
CA GLY A 187 -11.05 -25.54 0.74
C GLY A 187 -10.92 -26.21 2.10
N SER A 188 -11.42 -25.58 3.16
CA SER A 188 -11.63 -26.29 4.42
C SER A 188 -12.81 -27.24 4.23
N VAL A 189 -12.58 -28.53 4.42
CA VAL A 189 -13.69 -29.48 4.58
C VAL A 189 -14.44 -29.03 5.84
N LEU A 190 -15.71 -28.63 5.69
CA LEU A 190 -16.60 -28.45 6.83
C LEU A 190 -16.69 -29.81 7.54
N TRP A 191 -16.19 -29.87 8.78
CA TRP A 191 -16.40 -31.00 9.68
C TRP A 191 -17.77 -30.87 10.35
#